data_AF-A0A5C6M0Z5-F1
#
_entry.id   AF-A0A5C6M0Z5-F1
#
_cell.length_a   1.000
_cell.length_b   1.000
_cell.length_c   1.000
_cell.angle_alpha   90.00
_cell.angle_beta   90.00
_cell.angle_gamma   90.00
#
_symmetry.space_group_name_H-M   'P 1'
#
loop_
_entity.id
_entity.type
_entity.pdbx_description
1 polymer ?
#
loop_
_entity_poly.entity_id
_entity_poly.type
_entity_poly.pdbx_seq_one_letter_code
_entity_poly.pdbx_strand_id
1 'polypeptide(L)'
;MINRQTLLTDLQRLLQRLEADLLERSESTEIVRVGEALRQEYEQAKAAARTAQNYEDWRSDTITQHAAAWVLSCVFVRFLEDNRLLDPPRISGQRSALSDQQSADG
;
A
#
# COMPACT_ATOMS: atom_id res chain seq x y z
N MET A 1 14.46 -18.14 2.57
CA MET A 1 13.90 -17.49 3.78
C MET A 1 13.98 -15.98 3.57
N ILE A 2 12.87 -15.25 3.68
CA ILE A 2 12.85 -13.79 3.54
C ILE A 2 13.82 -13.17 4.56
N ASN A 3 14.75 -12.35 4.08
CA ASN A 3 15.57 -11.53 4.96
C ASN A 3 14.70 -10.36 5.45
N ARG A 4 14.26 -10.44 6.71
CA ARG A 4 13.36 -9.46 7.33
C ARG A 4 13.97 -8.06 7.35
N GLN A 5 15.27 -7.95 7.57
CA GLN A 5 15.94 -6.66 7.65
C GLN A 5 15.99 -5.99 6.27
N THR A 6 16.37 -6.74 5.24
CA THR A 6 16.35 -6.24 3.86
C THR A 6 14.95 -5.85 3.43
N LEU A 7 13.95 -6.70 3.70
CA LEU A 7 12.55 -6.40 3.39
C LEU A 7 12.07 -5.11 4.08
N LEU A 8 12.35 -4.95 5.37
CA LEU A 8 11.94 -3.76 6.11
C LEU A 8 12.55 -2.49 5.49
N THR A 9 13.86 -2.51 5.21
CA THR A 9 14.55 -1.37 4.57
C THR A 9 13.98 -1.06 3.19
N ASP A 10 13.63 -2.07 2.40
CA ASP A 10 13.03 -1.88 1.08
C ASP A 10 11.62 -1.30 1.16
N LEU A 11 10.80 -1.79 2.10
CA LEU A 11 9.44 -1.30 2.31
C LEU A 11 9.42 0.13 2.85
N GLN A 12 10.36 0.52 3.71
CA GLN A 12 10.49 1.90 4.16
C GLN A 12 10.80 2.87 3.00
N ARG A 13 11.70 2.47 2.09
CA ARG A 13 11.99 3.25 0.88
C ARG A 13 10.80 3.30 -0.08
N LEU A 14 10.06 2.20 -0.20
CA LEU A 14 8.83 2.17 -0.99
C LEU A 14 7.75 3.08 -0.41
N LEU A 15 7.57 3.08 0.90
CA LEU A 15 6.60 3.93 1.60
C LEU A 15 6.85 5.41 1.27
N GLN A 16 8.09 5.88 1.41
CA GLN A 16 8.46 7.27 1.10
C GLN A 16 8.15 7.64 -0.36
N ARG A 17 8.38 6.72 -1.29
CA ARG A 17 8.07 6.94 -2.71
C ARG A 17 6.57 7.01 -2.96
N LEU A 18 5.78 6.18 -2.28
CA LEU A 18 4.33 6.20 -2.37
C LEU A 18 3.75 7.48 -1.77
N GLU A 19 4.28 7.95 -0.64
CA GLU A 19 3.85 9.22 -0.03
C GLU A 19 4.09 10.40 -0.97
N ALA A 20 5.26 10.47 -1.61
CA ALA A 20 5.56 11.51 -2.60
C ALA A 20 4.62 11.45 -3.81
N ASP A 21 4.38 10.26 -4.37
CA ASP A 21 3.48 10.04 -5.51
C ASP A 21 2.02 10.38 -5.17
N LEU A 22 1.56 10.02 -3.97
CA LEU A 22 0.21 10.37 -3.50
C LEU A 22 0.06 11.87 -3.25
N LEU A 23 1.10 12.54 -2.72
CA LEU A 23 1.10 13.98 -2.54
C LEU A 23 0.99 14.70 -3.89
N GLU A 24 1.80 14.32 -4.88
CA GLU A 24 1.73 14.86 -6.23
C GLU A 24 0.33 14.70 -6.84
N ARG A 25 -0.27 13.50 -6.72
CA ARG A 25 -1.63 13.24 -7.19
C ARG A 25 -2.69 14.05 -6.44
N SER A 26 -2.48 14.34 -5.16
CA SER A 26 -3.39 15.18 -4.39
C SER A 26 -3.39 16.65 -4.82
N GLU A 27 -2.32 17.08 -5.49
CA GLU A 27 -2.12 18.45 -6.00
C GLU A 27 -2.30 18.54 -7.52
N SER A 28 -2.47 17.40 -8.18
CA SER A 28 -2.55 17.31 -9.63
C SER A 28 -3.76 18.06 -10.17
N THR A 29 -3.49 18.96 -11.13
CA THR A 29 -4.52 19.63 -11.92
C THR A 29 -5.09 18.76 -13.02
N GLU A 30 -4.49 17.60 -13.30
CA GLU A 30 -4.99 16.63 -14.28
C GLU A 30 -6.08 15.73 -13.69
N ILE A 31 -5.98 15.42 -12.38
CA ILE A 31 -6.92 14.55 -11.66
C ILE A 31 -7.61 15.31 -10.53
N VAL A 32 -8.25 16.43 -10.88
CA VAL A 32 -8.88 17.39 -9.93
C VAL A 32 -9.79 16.71 -8.90
N ARG A 33 -10.53 15.67 -9.30
CA ARG A 33 -11.44 14.91 -8.43
C ARG A 33 -10.78 14.37 -7.16
N VAL A 34 -9.46 14.11 -7.17
CA VAL A 34 -8.74 13.60 -6.00
C VAL A 34 -8.61 14.70 -4.95
N GLY A 35 -8.17 15.90 -5.36
CA GLY A 35 -8.09 17.06 -4.47
C GLY A 35 -9.45 17.47 -3.93
N GLU A 36 -10.49 17.45 -4.78
CA GLU A 36 -11.87 17.74 -4.36
C GLU A 36 -12.39 16.76 -3.31
N ALA A 37 -12.19 15.45 -3.52
CA ALA A 37 -12.60 14.42 -2.57
C ALA A 37 -11.87 14.56 -1.23
N LEU A 38 -10.56 14.85 -1.24
CA LEU A 38 -9.78 15.08 -0.02
C LEU A 38 -10.27 16.32 0.74
N ARG A 39 -10.57 17.42 0.04
CA ARG A 39 -11.17 18.62 0.65
C ARG A 39 -12.53 18.30 1.27
N GLN A 40 -13.38 17.56 0.58
CA GLN A 40 -14.69 17.16 1.08
C GLN A 40 -14.58 16.30 2.36
N GLU A 41 -13.66 15.35 2.40
CA GLU A 41 -13.42 14.50 3.58
C GLU A 41 -12.85 15.33 4.75
N TYR A 42 -11.94 16.26 4.48
CA TYR A 42 -11.42 17.17 5.49
C TYR A 42 -12.52 18.02 6.13
N GLU A 43 -13.41 18.62 5.32
CA GLU A 43 -14.53 19.40 5.86
C GLU A 43 -15.48 18.54 6.71
N GLN A 44 -15.73 17.28 6.31
CA GLN A 44 -16.48 16.34 7.13
C GLN A 44 -15.77 16.02 8.45
N ALA A 45 -14.45 15.83 8.42
CA ALA A 45 -13.65 15.58 9.61
C ALA A 45 -13.63 16.79 10.56
N LYS A 46 -13.56 18.03 10.02
CA LYS A 46 -13.67 19.28 10.80
C LYS A 46 -15.05 19.44 11.41
N ALA A 47 -16.12 19.25 10.62
CA ALA A 47 -17.49 19.35 11.09
C ALA A 47 -17.81 18.33 12.19
N ALA A 48 -17.22 17.12 12.11
CA ALA A 48 -17.34 16.09 13.13
C ALA A 48 -16.34 16.24 14.29
N ALA A 49 -15.58 17.34 14.36
CA ALA A 49 -14.54 17.59 15.36
C ALA A 49 -13.49 16.46 15.50
N ARG A 50 -13.25 15.69 14.42
CA ARG A 50 -12.23 14.62 14.39
C ARG A 50 -10.82 15.13 14.18
N THR A 51 -10.68 16.36 13.67
CA THR A 51 -9.37 16.99 13.46
C THR A 51 -9.39 18.48 13.82
N ALA A 52 -8.31 18.93 14.45
CA ALA A 52 -8.03 20.34 14.70
C ALA A 52 -6.92 20.88 13.77
N GLN A 53 -6.34 20.02 12.93
CA GLN A 53 -5.25 20.38 12.02
C GLN A 53 -5.73 21.33 10.92
N ASN A 54 -4.76 21.97 10.25
CA ASN A 54 -5.00 22.57 8.94
C ASN A 54 -5.12 21.45 7.88
N TYR A 55 -5.50 21.83 6.65
CA TYR A 55 -5.73 20.84 5.60
C TYR A 55 -4.44 20.14 5.16
N GLU A 56 -3.35 20.88 5.05
CA GLU A 56 -2.06 20.40 4.55
C GLU A 56 -1.49 19.31 5.48
N ASP A 57 -1.52 19.54 6.79
CA ASP A 57 -1.11 18.57 7.81
C ASP A 57 -2.03 17.35 7.81
N TRP A 58 -3.35 17.57 7.79
CA TRP A 58 -4.34 16.48 7.76
C TRP A 58 -4.19 15.60 6.51
N ARG A 59 -3.95 16.22 5.35
CA ARG A 59 -3.72 15.53 4.09
C ARG A 59 -2.43 14.72 4.14
N SER A 60 -1.35 15.28 4.69
CA SER A 60 -0.09 14.55 4.85
C SER A 60 -0.27 13.30 5.71
N ASP A 61 -0.93 13.43 6.86
CA ASP A 61 -1.23 12.29 7.74
C ASP A 61 -2.11 11.24 7.04
N THR A 62 -3.11 11.70 6.29
CA THR A 62 -4.00 10.83 5.51
C THR A 62 -3.24 10.07 4.43
N ILE A 63 -2.31 10.74 3.73
CA ILE A 63 -1.43 10.13 2.72
C ILE A 63 -0.55 9.07 3.37
N THR A 64 0.12 9.37 4.48
CA THR A 64 0.95 8.41 5.22
C THR A 64 0.13 7.18 5.62
N GLN A 65 -1.09 7.38 6.13
CA GLN A 65 -1.96 6.28 6.51
C GLN A 65 -2.33 5.39 5.31
N HIS A 66 -2.69 5.99 4.17
CA HIS A 66 -3.08 5.24 2.97
C HIS A 66 -1.88 4.51 2.35
N ALA A 67 -0.72 5.15 2.29
CA ALA A 67 0.51 4.54 1.80
C ALA A 67 0.91 3.34 2.67
N ALA A 68 0.88 3.49 4.00
CA ALA A 68 1.17 2.40 4.93
C ALA A 68 0.15 1.26 4.83
N ALA A 69 -1.15 1.58 4.76
CA ALA A 69 -2.21 0.59 4.63
C ALA A 69 -2.06 -0.25 3.35
N TRP A 70 -1.71 0.39 2.23
CA TRP A 70 -1.46 -0.30 0.97
C TRP A 70 -0.26 -1.26 1.06
N VAL A 71 0.87 -0.78 1.62
CA VAL A 71 2.07 -1.63 1.82
C VAL A 71 1.76 -2.82 2.72
N LEU A 72 1.11 -2.60 3.86
CA LEU A 72 0.75 -3.67 4.80
C LEU A 72 -0.22 -4.68 4.18
N SER A 73 -1.17 -4.23 3.36
CA SER A 73 -2.09 -5.13 2.64
C SER A 73 -1.33 -6.06 1.69
N CYS A 74 -0.38 -5.52 0.91
CA CYS A 74 0.47 -6.32 0.03
C CYS A 74 1.32 -7.33 0.80
N VAL A 75 1.95 -6.91 1.91
CA VAL A 75 2.75 -7.80 2.77
C VAL A 75 1.86 -8.91 3.35
N PHE A 76 0.65 -8.59 3.79
CA PHE A 76 -0.29 -9.55 4.34
C PHE A 76 -0.70 -10.60 3.29
N VAL A 77 -1.06 -10.18 2.07
CA VAL A 77 -1.41 -11.13 1.00
C VAL A 77 -0.20 -12.00 0.63
N ARG A 78 1.00 -11.43 0.50
CA ARG A 78 2.23 -12.21 0.25
C ARG A 78 2.51 -13.21 1.37
N PHE A 79 2.27 -12.84 2.62
CA PHE A 79 2.35 -13.76 3.75
C PHE A 79 1.36 -14.92 3.61
N LEU A 80 0.09 -14.66 3.27
CA LEU A 80 -0.90 -15.72 3.06
C LEU A 80 -0.47 -16.68 1.94
N GLU A 81 0.04 -16.14 0.82
CA GLU A 81 0.54 -16.93 -0.31
C GLU A 81 1.76 -17.78 0.06
N ASP A 82 2.72 -17.23 0.80
CA ASP A 82 3.93 -17.94 1.21
C ASP A 82 3.64 -19.06 2.22
N ASN A 83 2.55 -18.91 2.98
CA ASN A 83 2.06 -19.93 3.92
C ASN A 83 0.99 -20.86 3.32
N ARG A 84 0.72 -20.78 2.01
CA ARG A 84 -0.31 -21.59 1.32
C ARG A 84 -1.72 -21.47 1.91
N LEU A 85 -2.02 -20.32 2.51
CA LEU A 85 -3.34 -19.99 3.05
C LEU A 85 -4.26 -19.36 1.99
N LEU A 86 -3.75 -19.14 0.78
CA LEU A 86 -4.49 -18.54 -0.33
C LEU A 86 -4.11 -19.21 -1.66
N ASP A 87 -5.09 -19.82 -2.33
CA ASP A 87 -4.96 -20.55 -3.59
C ASP A 87 -6.11 -20.21 -4.57
N PRO A 88 -5.84 -19.83 -5.84
CA PRO A 88 -4.53 -19.54 -6.40
C PRO A 88 -3.95 -18.21 -5.94
N PRO A 89 -2.60 -18.06 -5.92
CA PRO A 89 -1.93 -16.82 -5.56
C PRO A 89 -2.47 -15.62 -6.35
N ARG A 90 -2.57 -14.45 -5.71
CA ARG A 90 -3.12 -13.22 -6.29
C ARG A 90 -2.04 -12.25 -6.79
N ILE A 91 -0.97 -12.08 -6.01
CA ILE A 91 0.08 -11.09 -6.25
C ILE A 91 1.32 -11.75 -6.86
N SER A 92 1.74 -12.92 -6.37
CA SER A 92 2.96 -13.57 -6.88
C SER A 92 2.82 -14.18 -8.28
N GLY A 93 1.62 -14.15 -8.88
CA GLY A 93 1.29 -14.90 -10.08
C GLY A 93 1.22 -16.43 -9.85
N GLN A 94 0.72 -17.16 -10.86
CA GLN A 94 0.69 -18.62 -10.83
C GLN A 94 2.13 -19.12 -10.64
N ARG A 95 2.40 -19.78 -9.51
CA ARG A 95 3.67 -20.48 -9.34
C ARG A 95 3.65 -21.63 -10.33
N SER A 96 4.32 -21.46 -11.46
CA SER A 96 4.41 -22.47 -12.49
C SER A 96 4.68 -23.83 -11.84
N ALA A 97 3.80 -24.80 -12.04
CA ALA A 97 3.91 -26.18 -11.54
C ALA A 97 5.09 -26.96 -12.16
N LEU A 98 6.13 -26.27 -12.64
CA LEU A 98 7.30 -26.84 -13.30
C LEU A 98 8.41 -27.26 -12.33
N SER A 99 8.30 -26.96 -11.03
CA SER A 99 9.32 -27.37 -10.06
C SER A 99 9.04 -28.72 -9.38
N ASP A 100 7.80 -29.22 -9.39
CA ASP A 100 7.46 -30.50 -8.74
C ASP A 100 7.60 -31.71 -9.69
N GLN A 101 7.80 -31.49 -11.00
CA GLN A 101 7.96 -32.58 -11.98
C GLN A 101 9.42 -33.05 -12.17
N GLN A 102 10.43 -32.32 -11.69
CA GLN A 102 11.85 -32.67 -11.86
C GLN A 102 12.45 -33.50 -10.71
N SER A 103 11.68 -33.83 -9.67
CA SER A 103 12.14 -34.71 -8.57
C SER A 103 11.49 -36.10 -8.56
N ALA A 104 10.67 -36.41 -9.57
CA ALA A 104 10.05 -37.73 -9.72
C ALA A 104 10.68 -38.58 -10.86
N ASP A 105 11.72 -38.07 -11.53
CA ASP A 105 12.45 -38.79 -12.58
C ASP A 105 13.97 -38.53 -12.39
N GLY A 106 14.60 -39.32 -11.52
CA GLY A 106 16.02 -39.24 -11.15
C GLY A 106 16.40 -40.20 -10.04
#